data_AF-A0A1G0GI89-F1
#
_entry.id   AF-A0A1G0GI89-F1
#
_cell.length_a   1.000
_cell.length_b   1.000
_cell.length_c   1.000
_cell.angle_alpha   90.00
_cell.angle_beta   90.00
_cell.angle_gamma   90.00
#
_symmetry.space_group_name_H-M   'P 1'
#
loop_
_entity.id
_entity.type
_entity.pdbx_description
1 polymer ?
#
loop_
_entity_poly.entity_id
_entity_poly.type
_entity_poly.pdbx_seq_one_letter_code
_entity_poly.pdbx_strand_id
1 'polypeptide(L)'
;MTKGPSLQDPFLNALRKEKIPVSIYLVNGIKLQGVIESFDQFVVLLKNTVSQMVYKHAISTIVPARNVSSSPFEFGNGSAQKNNSNHSTKLEVPEE
;
A
#
# COMPACT_ATOMS: atom_id res chain seq x y z
N MET A 1 -18.69 -12.93 15.94
CA MET A 1 -17.90 -11.68 15.89
C MET A 1 -17.78 -11.27 14.44
N THR A 2 -18.44 -10.19 14.03
CA THR A 2 -18.28 -9.61 12.70
C THR A 2 -16.84 -9.08 12.61
N LYS A 3 -15.94 -9.87 12.01
CA LYS A 3 -14.59 -9.41 11.73
C LYS A 3 -14.74 -8.19 10.83
N GLY A 4 -14.25 -7.03 11.29
CA GLY A 4 -14.10 -5.86 10.43
C GLY A 4 -13.33 -6.21 9.16
N PRO A 5 -13.32 -5.31 8.16
CA PRO A 5 -12.65 -5.57 6.89
C PRO A 5 -11.23 -6.09 7.12
N SER A 6 -10.90 -7.24 6.53
CA SER A 6 -9.60 -7.91 6.69
C SER A 6 -8.50 -7.01 6.14
N LEU A 7 -7.58 -6.56 7.00
CA LEU A 7 -6.43 -5.72 6.61
C LEU A 7 -5.38 -6.49 5.80
N GLN A 8 -5.34 -7.81 5.94
CA GLN A 8 -4.26 -8.65 5.42
C GLN A 8 -4.21 -8.66 3.89
N ASP A 9 -5.32 -9.01 3.23
CA ASP A 9 -5.33 -9.17 1.77
C ASP A 9 -5.11 -7.85 1.03
N PRO A 10 -5.75 -6.72 1.42
CA PRO A 10 -5.46 -5.42 0.83
C PRO A 10 -3.98 -5.03 0.98
N PHE A 11 -3.39 -5.24 2.16
CA PHE A 11 -1.98 -4.93 2.42
C PHE A 11 -1.03 -5.77 1.56
N LEU A 12 -1.18 -7.10 1.55
CA LEU A 12 -0.34 -7.99 0.75
C LEU A 12 -0.54 -7.77 -0.76
N ASN A 13 -1.76 -7.44 -1.19
CA ASN A 13 -2.05 -7.16 -2.59
C ASN A 13 -1.42 -5.84 -3.06
N ALA A 14 -1.42 -4.80 -2.24
CA ALA A 14 -0.75 -3.55 -2.56
C ALA A 14 0.77 -3.77 -2.72
N LEU A 15 1.41 -4.47 -1.77
CA LEU A 15 2.82 -4.85 -1.85
C LEU A 15 3.14 -5.64 -3.14
N ARG A 16 2.28 -6.59 -3.51
CA ARG A 16 2.42 -7.43 -4.70
C ARG A 16 2.26 -6.64 -6.00
N LYS A 17 1.20 -5.82 -6.11
CA LYS A 17 0.88 -5.04 -7.32
C LYS A 17 1.95 -4.00 -7.61
N GLU A 18 2.38 -3.28 -6.58
CA GLU A 18 3.37 -2.21 -6.70
C GLU A 18 4.82 -2.70 -6.64
N LYS A 19 5.03 -4.02 -6.51
CA LYS A 19 6.35 -4.66 -6.41
C LYS A 19 7.24 -3.98 -5.35
N ILE A 20 6.64 -3.67 -4.20
CA ILE A 20 7.34 -3.02 -3.09
C ILE A 20 8.35 -4.02 -2.51
N PRO A 21 9.64 -3.67 -2.41
CA PRO A 21 10.59 -4.50 -1.69
C PRO A 21 10.19 -4.61 -0.22
N VAL A 22 10.22 -5.82 0.32
CA VAL A 22 9.85 -6.13 1.70
C VAL A 22 10.98 -6.84 2.43
N SER A 23 11.04 -6.62 3.73
CA SER A 23 11.74 -7.49 4.68
C SER A 23 10.70 -8.32 5.43
N ILE A 24 10.79 -9.63 5.33
CA ILE A 24 9.96 -10.58 6.09
C ILE A 24 10.83 -11.14 7.21
N TYR A 25 10.43 -10.88 8.45
CA TYR A 25 11.07 -11.48 9.63
C TYR A 25 10.30 -12.72 10.02
N LEU A 26 11.02 -13.81 10.21
CA LEU A 26 10.46 -15.08 10.67
C LEU A 26 10.44 -15.11 12.20
N VAL A 27 9.63 -16.00 12.77
CA VAL A 27 9.50 -16.20 14.22
C VAL A 27 10.81 -16.64 14.88
N ASN A 28 11.71 -17.27 14.12
CA ASN A 28 13.04 -17.67 14.58
C ASN A 28 14.11 -16.56 14.42
N GLY A 29 13.72 -15.37 13.98
CA GLY A 29 14.60 -14.21 13.80
C GLY A 29 15.29 -14.12 12.44
N ILE A 30 15.15 -15.11 11.55
CA ILE A 30 15.70 -15.03 10.19
C ILE A 30 14.98 -13.91 9.41
N LYS A 31 15.76 -13.11 8.67
CA LYS A 31 15.25 -12.07 7.77
C LYS A 31 15.34 -12.53 6.33
N LEU A 32 14.20 -12.55 5.65
CA LEU A 32 14.10 -12.71 4.21
C LEU A 32 13.85 -11.35 3.54
N GLN A 33 14.41 -11.15 2.35
CA GLN A 33 14.20 -9.93 1.58
C GLN A 33 13.83 -10.28 0.13
N GLY A 34 12.94 -9.49 -0.45
CA GLY A 34 12.47 -9.70 -1.81
C GLY A 34 11.21 -8.89 -2.10
N VAL A 35 10.45 -9.30 -3.10
CA VAL A 35 9.13 -8.76 -3.43
C VAL A 35 8.08 -9.86 -3.33
N ILE A 36 6.86 -9.49 -2.95
CA ILE A 36 5.74 -10.44 -2.93
C ILE A 36 5.32 -10.72 -4.38
N GLU A 37 5.46 -11.97 -4.81
CA GLU A 37 5.08 -12.45 -6.14
C GLU A 37 3.59 -12.84 -6.16
N SER A 38 3.17 -13.64 -5.18
CA SER A 38 1.79 -14.08 -4.95
C SER A 38 1.57 -14.44 -3.48
N PHE A 39 0.33 -14.67 -3.08
CA PHE A 39 -0.03 -15.17 -1.75
C PHE A 39 -1.40 -15.85 -1.80
N ASP A 40 -1.65 -16.74 -0.84
CA ASP A 40 -2.97 -17.31 -0.58
C ASP A 40 -3.32 -17.17 0.92
N GLN A 41 -4.25 -17.96 1.42
CA GLN A 41 -4.65 -17.94 2.83
C GLN A 41 -3.48 -18.29 3.79
N PHE A 42 -2.56 -19.18 3.42
CA PHE A 42 -1.57 -19.78 4.31
C PHE A 42 -0.12 -19.45 3.97
N VAL A 43 0.19 -19.08 2.73
CA VAL A 43 1.55 -18.85 2.25
C VAL A 43 1.70 -17.51 1.51
N VAL A 44 2.94 -17.05 1.44
CA VAL A 44 3.41 -15.94 0.60
C VAL A 44 4.53 -16.44 -0.28
N LEU A 45 4.47 -16.17 -1.59
CA LEU A 45 5.57 -16.42 -2.50
C LEU A 45 6.45 -15.17 -2.55
N LEU A 46 7.68 -15.28 -2.05
CA LEU A 46 8.65 -14.20 -2.01
C LEU A 46 9.69 -14.40 -3.12
N LYS A 47 9.87 -13.39 -3.98
CA LYS A 47 10.86 -13.41 -5.05
C LYS A 47 12.08 -12.57 -4.68
N ASN A 48 13.26 -13.19 -4.71
CA ASN A 48 14.55 -12.52 -4.80
C ASN A 48 15.26 -12.98 -6.09
N THR A 49 16.45 -13.59 -6.01
CA THR A 49 17.04 -14.37 -7.11
C THR A 49 16.12 -15.53 -7.53
N VAL A 50 15.52 -16.22 -6.56
CA VAL A 50 14.57 -17.33 -6.78
C VAL A 50 13.23 -17.03 -6.13
N SER A 51 12.20 -17.76 -6.53
CA SER A 51 10.88 -17.72 -5.87
C SER A 51 10.87 -18.76 -4.76
N GLN A 52 10.55 -18.33 -3.54
CA GLN A 52 10.47 -19.22 -2.38
C GLN A 52 9.12 -19.05 -1.69
N MET A 53 8.53 -20.17 -1.28
CA MET A 53 7.27 -20.18 -0.54
C MET A 53 7.57 -20.02 0.95
N VAL A 54 6.88 -19.07 1.60
CA VAL A 54 7.01 -18.78 3.04
C VAL A 54 5.65 -19.00 3.69
N TYR A 55 5.58 -19.90 4.66
CA TYR A 55 4.36 -20.13 5.43
C TYR A 55 4.09 -19.00 6.41
N LYS A 56 2.85 -18.49 6.44
CA LYS A 56 2.47 -17.35 7.29
C LYS A 56 2.64 -17.63 8.78
N HIS A 57 2.48 -18.87 9.23
CA HIS A 57 2.69 -19.24 10.64
C HIS A 57 4.16 -19.06 11.09
N ALA A 58 5.10 -19.05 10.15
CA ALA A 58 6.52 -18.82 10.42
C ALA A 58 6.91 -17.34 10.32
N ILE A 59 6.02 -16.47 9.85
CA ILE A 59 6.27 -15.03 9.70
C ILE A 59 5.87 -14.32 10.99
N SER A 60 6.78 -13.51 11.56
CA SER A 60 6.48 -12.61 12.66
C SER A 60 6.02 -11.24 12.17
N THR A 61 6.73 -10.66 11.19
CA THR A 61 6.44 -9.32 10.65
C THR A 61 6.84 -9.17 9.19
N ILE A 62 6.10 -8.31 8.47
CA ILE A 62 6.41 -7.90 7.09
C ILE A 62 6.58 -6.38 7.09
N VAL A 63 7.78 -5.91 6.73
CA VAL A 63 8.14 -4.48 6.72
C VAL A 63 8.42 -4.04 5.29
N PRO A 64 7.64 -3.11 4.73
CA PRO A 64 7.89 -2.60 3.39
C PRO A 64 9.00 -1.55 3.38
N ALA A 65 9.76 -1.46 2.28
CA ALA A 65 10.83 -0.48 2.10
C ALA A 65 10.32 0.96 1.96
N ARG A 66 9.03 1.14 1.66
CA ARG A 66 8.31 2.41 1.68
C ARG A 66 6.91 2.20 2.21
N ASN A 67 6.29 3.25 2.72
CA ASN A 67 4.89 3.19 3.15
C ASN A 67 3.99 2.73 2.01
N VAL A 68 3.07 1.82 2.35
CA VAL A 68 2.03 1.37 1.44
C VAL A 68 0.87 2.35 1.56
N SER A 69 0.47 2.98 0.45
CA SER A 69 -0.78 3.73 0.39
C SER A 69 -1.95 2.74 0.30
N SER A 70 -2.09 1.89 1.31
CA SER A 70 -3.37 1.24 1.55
C SER A 70 -4.25 2.35 2.08
N SER A 71 -5.19 2.88 1.31
CA SER A 71 -6.34 3.56 1.90
C SER A 71 -7.10 2.46 2.66
N PRO A 72 -7.02 2.36 4.00
CA PRO A 72 -7.80 1.35 4.69
C PRO A 72 -9.25 1.83 4.82
N PHE A 73 -9.47 3.14 4.66
CA PHE A 73 -10.73 3.85 4.72
C PHE A 73 -10.52 5.18 3.97
N GLU A 74 -11.32 5.48 2.94
CA GLU A 74 -11.66 6.89 2.70
C GLU A 74 -12.56 7.31 3.87
N PHE A 75 -11.96 7.70 4.99
CA PHE A 75 -12.65 8.63 5.88
C PHE A 75 -12.74 9.92 5.08
N GLY A 76 -13.97 10.33 4.77
CA GLY A 76 -14.25 11.54 4.03
C GLY A 76 -13.44 12.71 4.56
N ASN A 77 -12.44 13.11 3.79
CA ASN A 77 -11.90 14.44 3.87
C ASN A 77 -12.25 15.11 2.55
N GLY A 78 -13.48 15.63 2.50
CA GLY A 78 -13.77 16.74 1.61
C GLY A 78 -12.78 17.87 1.90
N SER A 79 -12.44 18.60 0.84
CA SER A 79 -11.63 19.82 0.81
C SER A 79 -10.10 19.65 0.88
N ALA A 80 -9.50 19.53 -0.30
CA ALA A 80 -8.43 20.43 -0.71
C ALA A 80 -8.48 20.62 -2.23
N GLN A 81 -9.55 21.28 -2.70
CA GLN A 81 -9.55 21.91 -4.01
C GLN A 81 -8.55 23.07 -3.95
N LYS A 82 -7.29 22.81 -4.31
CA LYS A 82 -6.27 23.84 -4.48
C LYS A 82 -6.12 24.13 -5.96
N ASN A 83 -7.13 24.75 -6.55
CA ASN A 83 -6.97 25.44 -7.83
C ASN A 83 -6.89 26.94 -7.53
N ASN A 84 -5.67 27.46 -7.69
CA ASN A 84 -5.28 28.86 -7.60
C ASN A 84 -6.30 29.77 -8.31
N SER A 85 -6.92 30.65 -7.53
CA SER A 85 -7.46 31.90 -8.01
C SER A 85 -6.29 32.84 -8.35
N ASN A 86 -5.91 32.87 -9.63
CA ASN A 86 -5.17 34.02 -10.14
C ASN A 86 -6.17 35.16 -10.31
N HIS A 87 -6.21 36.01 -9.29
CA HIS A 87 -6.85 37.32 -9.32
C HIS A 87 -6.00 38.25 -10.20
N SER A 88 -6.50 38.52 -11.41
CA SER A 88 -6.07 39.65 -12.23
C SER A 88 -7.32 40.46 -12.58
N THR A 89 -7.58 41.51 -11.81
CA THR A 89 -8.52 42.58 -12.15
C THR A 89 -8.16 43.23 -13.48
N LYS A 90 -9.08 43.23 -14.43
CA LYS A 90 -9.22 44.33 -15.39
C LYS A 90 -10.68 44.49 -15.78
N LEU A 91 -11.24 45.62 -15.35
CA LEU A 91 -12.51 46.16 -15.82
C LEU A 91 -12.37 46.48 -17.31
N GLU A 92 -13.29 46.00 -18.13
CA GLU A 92 -13.54 46.56 -19.46
C GLU A 92 -15.05 46.53 -19.72
N VAL A 93 -15.61 47.72 -19.91
CA VAL A 93 -17.03 48.03 -20.06
C VAL A 93 -17.46 47.65 -21.48
N PRO A 94 -18.63 47.05 -21.72
CA PRO A 94 -19.15 46.88 -23.07
C PRO A 94 -19.73 48.21 -23.58
N GLU A 95 -19.23 48.70 -24.73
CA GLU A 95 -19.93 49.68 -25.56
C GLU A 95 -20.83 48.94 -26.57
N GLU A 96 -22.11 49.34 -26.56
CA GLU A 96 -23.26 49.09 -27.48
C GLU A 96 -23.54 47.66 -28.01
#